data_AF-A0A165IH69-F1
#
_entry.id   AF-A0A165IH69-F1
#
_cell.length_a   1.000
_cell.length_b   1.000
_cell.length_c   1.000
_cell.angle_alpha   90.00
_cell.angle_beta   90.00
_cell.angle_gamma   90.00
#
_symmetry.space_group_name_H-M   'P 1'
#
loop_
_entity.id
_entity.type
_entity.pdbx_description
1 polymer ?
#
loop_
_entity_poly.entity_id
_entity_poly.type
_entity_poly.pdbx_seq_one_letter_code
_entity_poly.pdbx_strand_id
1 'polypeptide(L)'
;MGEVRPKVAHPTAYGGQAPHTQWHEYPSGLIDLSRPAGGISSSPTGPPLEEGSGCFELRVEGQRRVRVSARAAALVVVDMQNFFLLPSLCAHPQGLACVSPILTVARHLRSMGVRIVWLNWGLDERSSVPPALEREFKLTARAAGAASAGPGPGPAAAAGFGADLGPALGKLLYKREPNSQLYGPLQAEYEGNSAQDWWVVKERMSGLWGDGGELASRLDAEGRRTLFFARVNADQSVSSTIVDAFALGYDVLALSDCIGTTSPGKAKDQIMFNMLHEYGFVTDSETVAGTKLA
;
A
#
# COMPACT_ATOMS: atom_id res chain seq x y z
N MET A 1 -11.65 -15.21 13.35
CA MET A 1 -10.51 -14.36 13.74
C MET A 1 -10.16 -14.71 15.18
N GLY A 2 -8.89 -14.95 15.50
CA GLY A 2 -8.47 -15.20 16.89
C GLY A 2 -8.73 -13.98 17.78
N GLU A 3 -8.50 -14.13 19.09
CA GLU A 3 -8.58 -12.99 20.01
C GLU A 3 -7.58 -11.90 19.59
N VAL A 4 -8.10 -10.71 19.33
CA VAL A 4 -7.27 -9.52 19.07
C VAL A 4 -6.53 -9.17 20.37
N ARG A 5 -5.28 -8.66 20.26
CA ARG A 5 -4.49 -8.21 21.41
C ARG A 5 -5.30 -7.33 22.36
N PRO A 6 -5.22 -7.55 23.69
CA PRO A 6 -5.97 -6.78 24.68
C PRO A 6 -5.62 -5.29 24.62
N LYS A 7 -6.54 -4.43 25.06
CA LYS A 7 -6.29 -2.99 25.23
C LYS A 7 -5.36 -2.76 26.42
N VAL A 8 -4.62 -1.65 26.41
CA VAL A 8 -3.77 -1.25 27.52
C VAL A 8 -4.60 -0.89 28.77
N ALA A 9 -4.09 -1.19 29.96
CA ALA A 9 -4.76 -0.86 31.23
C ALA A 9 -4.60 0.63 31.63
N HIS A 10 -3.53 1.27 31.16
CA HIS A 10 -3.20 2.67 31.43
C HIS A 10 -2.69 3.33 30.14
N PRO A 11 -2.76 4.67 30.01
CA PRO A 11 -2.11 5.37 28.91
C PRO A 11 -0.66 4.91 28.75
N THR A 12 -0.32 4.40 27.57
CA THR A 12 0.97 3.78 27.28
C THR A 12 1.63 4.45 26.08
N ALA A 13 2.90 4.81 26.20
CA ALA A 13 3.68 5.39 25.10
C ALA A 13 4.58 4.34 24.45
N TYR A 14 4.63 4.37 23.13
CA TYR A 14 5.48 3.52 22.30
C TYR A 14 6.39 4.38 21.43
N GLY A 15 7.70 4.13 21.45
CA GLY A 15 8.67 4.86 20.64
C GLY A 15 9.93 5.28 21.41
N GLY A 16 10.69 6.21 20.83
CA GLY A 16 11.94 6.72 21.39
C GLY A 16 11.75 7.61 22.63
N GLN A 17 12.84 8.19 23.13
CA GLN A 17 12.81 9.05 24.32
C GLN A 17 12.15 10.42 24.07
N ALA A 18 12.10 10.88 22.81
CA ALA A 18 11.54 12.19 22.47
C ALA A 18 10.04 12.09 22.15
N PRO A 19 9.18 12.99 22.66
CA PRO A 19 7.73 12.92 22.45
C PRO A 19 7.29 12.86 20.98
N HIS A 20 7.96 13.59 20.08
CA HIS A 20 7.66 13.59 18.64
C HIS A 20 8.03 12.29 17.92
N THR A 21 8.64 11.33 18.61
CA THR A 21 8.94 9.97 18.12
C THR A 21 8.01 8.92 18.72
N GLN A 22 7.08 9.33 19.60
CA GLN A 22 6.18 8.45 20.33
C GLN A 22 4.76 8.53 19.79
N TRP A 23 4.10 7.38 19.72
CA TRP A 23 2.65 7.28 19.58
C TRP A 23 2.08 6.64 20.85
N HIS A 24 0.81 6.91 21.14
CA HIS A 24 0.21 6.55 22.44
C HIS A 24 -1.00 5.64 22.27
N GLU A 25 -1.17 4.65 23.14
CA GLU A 25 -2.42 3.89 23.26
C GLU A 25 -3.10 4.20 24.59
N TYR A 26 -4.43 4.28 24.54
CA TYR A 26 -5.27 4.59 25.69
C TYR A 26 -6.25 3.45 25.99
N PRO A 27 -6.65 3.25 27.26
CA PRO A 27 -7.62 2.21 27.66
C PRO A 27 -8.94 2.20 26.87
N SER A 28 -9.38 3.36 26.35
CA SER A 28 -10.55 3.43 25.46
C SER A 28 -10.40 2.61 24.16
N GLY A 29 -9.16 2.32 23.75
CA GLY A 29 -8.80 1.77 22.45
C GLY A 29 -8.45 2.84 21.40
N LEU A 30 -8.30 4.11 21.81
CA LEU A 30 -7.67 5.13 20.97
C LEU A 30 -6.17 4.86 20.88
N ILE A 31 -5.66 4.89 19.67
CA ILE A 31 -4.26 4.83 19.30
C ILE A 31 -3.91 6.14 18.59
N ASP A 32 -3.11 6.98 19.21
CA ASP A 32 -2.73 8.28 18.68
C ASP A 32 -1.38 8.23 17.96
N LEU A 33 -1.43 8.07 16.63
CA LEU A 33 -0.27 8.06 15.73
C LEU A 33 0.19 9.47 15.36
N SER A 34 -0.51 10.53 15.79
CA SER A 34 -0.19 11.92 15.42
C SER A 34 1.09 12.45 16.06
N ARG A 35 1.67 11.71 17.03
CA ARG A 35 2.90 12.05 17.77
C ARG A 35 2.78 13.43 18.43
N PRO A 36 1.81 13.64 19.34
CA PRO A 36 1.53 14.95 19.89
C PRO A 36 2.74 15.51 20.65
N ALA A 37 3.10 16.76 20.38
CA ALA A 37 4.28 17.41 20.96
C ALA A 37 4.23 17.50 22.50
N GLY A 38 3.03 17.56 23.07
CA GLY A 38 2.79 17.58 24.51
C GLY A 38 3.05 16.23 25.22
N GLY A 39 3.40 15.18 24.49
CA GLY A 39 3.60 13.84 25.04
C GLY A 39 2.29 13.16 25.44
N ILE A 40 2.40 12.13 26.28
CA ILE A 40 1.26 11.29 26.64
C ILE A 40 0.32 11.97 27.65
N SER A 41 -0.98 11.97 27.35
CA SER A 41 -2.04 12.36 28.29
C SER A 41 -2.27 11.31 29.37
N SER A 42 -2.58 11.75 30.60
CA SER A 42 -3.05 10.87 31.68
C SER A 42 -4.51 10.42 31.53
N SER A 43 -5.25 10.97 30.56
CA SER A 43 -6.65 10.61 30.30
C SER A 43 -6.77 9.15 29.82
N PRO A 44 -7.66 8.32 30.39
CA PRO A 44 -7.89 6.96 29.92
C PRO A 44 -8.56 6.89 28.54
N THR A 45 -9.12 8.01 28.07
CA THR A 45 -9.71 8.12 26.72
C THR A 45 -8.78 8.81 25.72
N GLY A 46 -7.60 9.25 26.16
CA GLY A 46 -6.75 10.15 25.41
C GLY A 46 -7.26 11.58 25.38
N PRO A 47 -6.48 12.51 24.82
CA PRO A 47 -6.88 13.90 24.62
C PRO A 47 -8.02 13.99 23.59
N PRO A 48 -8.88 15.00 23.65
CA PRO A 48 -9.86 15.25 22.60
C PRO A 48 -9.16 15.50 21.25
N LEU A 49 -9.91 15.30 20.17
CA LEU A 49 -9.47 15.63 18.83
C LEU A 49 -9.77 17.12 18.61
N GLU A 50 -8.73 17.95 18.60
CA GLU A 50 -8.85 19.41 18.53
C GLU A 50 -9.22 19.89 17.12
N GLU A 51 -10.16 20.82 17.03
CA GLU A 51 -10.59 21.43 15.76
C GLU A 51 -9.43 22.18 15.10
N GLY A 52 -9.24 21.98 13.79
CA GLY A 52 -8.12 22.56 13.04
C GLY A 52 -6.76 21.93 13.31
N SER A 53 -6.68 20.81 14.04
CA SER A 53 -5.41 20.09 14.29
C SER A 53 -4.82 19.43 13.03
N GLY A 54 -5.60 19.34 11.95
CA GLY A 54 -5.21 18.60 10.75
C GLY A 54 -5.11 17.08 10.98
N CYS A 55 -5.72 16.60 12.07
CA CYS A 55 -5.82 15.19 12.39
C CYS A 55 -7.24 14.67 12.12
N PHE A 56 -7.36 13.37 11.90
CA PHE A 56 -8.63 12.67 11.80
C PHE A 56 -8.56 11.34 12.53
N GLU A 57 -9.71 10.81 12.93
CA GLU A 57 -9.83 9.50 13.54
C GLU A 57 -10.60 8.53 12.65
N LEU A 58 -10.17 7.28 12.62
CA LEU A 58 -10.89 6.19 11.96
C LEU A 58 -10.95 4.95 12.84
N ARG A 59 -11.98 4.14 12.63
CA ARG A 59 -12.05 2.81 13.23
C ARG A 59 -11.08 1.86 12.53
N VAL A 60 -10.51 0.97 13.31
CA VAL A 60 -9.71 -0.15 12.82
C VAL A 60 -10.21 -1.42 13.50
N GLU A 61 -9.89 -2.56 12.90
CA GLU A 61 -10.19 -3.88 13.46
C GLU A 61 -9.72 -4.01 14.92
N GLY A 62 -10.41 -4.86 15.68
CA GLY A 62 -10.09 -5.05 17.10
C GLY A 62 -10.70 -4.03 18.06
N GLN A 63 -11.81 -3.39 17.67
CA GLN A 63 -12.55 -2.42 18.50
C GLN A 63 -11.68 -1.24 18.96
N ARG A 64 -10.81 -0.77 18.06
CA ARG A 64 -9.89 0.35 18.25
C ARG A 64 -10.19 1.48 17.28
N ARG A 65 -9.61 2.64 17.56
CA ARG A 65 -9.54 3.78 16.64
C ARG A 65 -8.11 4.26 16.56
N VAL A 66 -7.69 4.69 15.38
CA VAL A 66 -6.43 5.40 15.23
C VAL A 66 -6.68 6.87 14.97
N ARG A 67 -5.86 7.75 15.55
CA ARG A 67 -5.76 9.17 15.19
C ARG A 67 -4.54 9.37 14.32
N VAL A 68 -4.73 10.04 13.19
CA VAL A 68 -3.71 10.22 12.16
C VAL A 68 -3.58 11.70 11.84
N SER A 69 -2.34 12.19 11.75
CA SER A 69 -2.05 13.52 11.19
C SER A 69 -2.02 13.41 9.66
N ALA A 70 -2.89 14.16 8.97
CA ALA A 70 -2.95 14.09 7.51
C ALA A 70 -1.63 14.53 6.84
N ARG A 71 -0.95 15.53 7.44
CA ARG A 71 0.37 16.00 7.01
C ARG A 71 1.48 14.94 7.20
N ALA A 72 1.33 14.00 8.12
CA ALA A 72 2.30 12.93 8.33
C ALA A 72 1.89 11.62 7.61
N ALA A 73 0.78 11.62 6.88
CA ALA A 73 0.24 10.41 6.25
C ALA A 73 0.44 10.38 4.74
N ALA A 74 0.50 9.15 4.20
CA ALA A 74 0.44 8.89 2.77
C ALA A 74 -0.42 7.64 2.45
N LEU A 75 -1.17 7.68 1.34
CA LEU A 75 -1.72 6.49 0.69
C LEU A 75 -0.72 5.99 -0.34
N VAL A 76 -0.30 4.74 -0.22
CA VAL A 76 0.62 4.07 -1.12
C VAL A 76 -0.18 3.06 -1.94
N VAL A 77 -0.62 3.48 -3.12
CA VAL A 77 -1.29 2.64 -4.13
C VAL A 77 -0.22 1.98 -4.97
N VAL A 78 -0.23 0.65 -5.00
CA VAL A 78 0.90 -0.06 -5.59
C VAL A 78 0.50 -1.03 -6.68
N ASP A 79 1.30 -1.07 -7.75
CA ASP A 79 1.23 -2.04 -8.86
C ASP A 79 -0.19 -2.26 -9.43
N MET A 80 -1.05 -1.24 -9.40
CA MET A 80 -2.36 -1.28 -10.04
C MET A 80 -2.22 -1.04 -11.56
N GLN A 81 -1.26 -1.71 -12.19
CA GLN A 81 -0.85 -1.52 -13.58
C GLN A 81 -1.58 -2.48 -14.53
N ASN A 82 -1.66 -2.09 -15.80
CA ASN A 82 -2.27 -2.86 -16.87
C ASN A 82 -1.75 -4.31 -16.94
N PHE A 83 -0.45 -4.53 -16.76
CA PHE A 83 0.11 -5.88 -16.74
C PHE A 83 -0.56 -6.82 -15.73
N PHE A 84 -0.93 -6.31 -14.55
CA PHE A 84 -1.52 -7.10 -13.47
C PHE A 84 -3.05 -7.18 -13.53
N LEU A 85 -3.71 -6.26 -14.24
CA LEU A 85 -5.17 -6.08 -14.16
C LEU A 85 -5.90 -6.20 -15.50
N LEU A 86 -5.22 -6.07 -16.64
CA LEU A 86 -5.86 -6.35 -17.93
C LEU A 86 -6.24 -7.83 -18.01
N PRO A 87 -7.53 -8.17 -18.21
CA PRO A 87 -7.96 -9.57 -18.27
C PRO A 87 -7.27 -10.39 -19.36
N SER A 88 -6.80 -9.74 -20.42
CA SER A 88 -6.03 -10.36 -21.50
C SER A 88 -4.60 -10.77 -21.10
N LEU A 89 -4.08 -10.24 -19.98
CA LEU A 89 -2.75 -10.54 -19.46
C LEU A 89 -2.80 -11.34 -18.15
N CYS A 90 -3.71 -10.97 -17.26
CA CYS A 90 -3.86 -11.60 -15.96
C CYS A 90 -5.34 -11.65 -15.56
N ALA A 91 -5.87 -12.85 -15.30
CA ALA A 91 -7.20 -13.01 -14.75
C ALA A 91 -7.19 -12.65 -13.26
N HIS A 92 -7.46 -11.38 -12.93
CA HIS A 92 -7.35 -10.85 -11.58
C HIS A 92 -8.65 -10.21 -11.05
N PRO A 93 -9.71 -11.00 -10.78
CA PRO A 93 -11.01 -10.47 -10.37
C PRO A 93 -10.98 -9.72 -9.04
N GLN A 94 -10.16 -10.16 -8.08
CA GLN A 94 -10.01 -9.48 -6.80
C GLN A 94 -9.33 -8.11 -6.97
N GLY A 95 -8.34 -8.02 -7.85
CA GLY A 95 -7.64 -6.78 -8.16
C GLY A 95 -8.54 -5.77 -8.85
N LEU A 96 -9.34 -6.23 -9.80
CA LEU A 96 -10.36 -5.40 -10.46
C LEU A 96 -11.39 -4.86 -9.45
N ALA A 97 -11.80 -5.69 -8.47
CA ALA A 97 -12.71 -5.25 -7.41
C ALA A 97 -12.11 -4.15 -6.52
N CYS A 98 -10.77 -4.05 -6.41
CA CYS A 98 -10.10 -3.01 -5.62
C CYS A 98 -10.14 -1.62 -6.30
N VAL A 99 -10.39 -1.53 -7.60
CA VAL A 99 -10.27 -0.28 -8.37
C VAL A 99 -11.19 0.83 -7.83
N SER A 100 -12.47 0.53 -7.63
CA SER A 100 -13.45 1.53 -7.15
C SER A 100 -13.20 1.96 -5.68
N PRO A 101 -12.94 1.03 -4.74
CA PRO A 101 -12.49 1.37 -3.39
C PRO A 101 -11.25 2.28 -3.38
N ILE A 102 -10.24 1.98 -4.20
CA ILE A 102 -9.00 2.77 -4.29
C ILE A 102 -9.28 4.19 -4.77
N LEU A 103 -10.09 4.37 -5.81
CA LEU A 103 -10.48 5.69 -6.29
C LEU A 103 -11.18 6.50 -5.20
N THR A 104 -12.08 5.86 -4.45
CA THR A 104 -12.83 6.50 -3.35
C THR A 104 -11.87 7.00 -2.26
N VAL A 105 -10.97 6.12 -1.81
CA VAL A 105 -10.01 6.45 -0.75
C VAL A 105 -8.99 7.49 -1.22
N ALA A 106 -8.44 7.35 -2.42
CA ALA A 106 -7.46 8.30 -2.95
C ALA A 106 -8.03 9.72 -3.01
N ARG A 107 -9.25 9.87 -3.54
CA ARG A 107 -9.93 11.18 -3.61
C ARG A 107 -10.19 11.76 -2.22
N HIS A 108 -10.71 10.94 -1.31
CA HIS A 108 -11.05 11.39 0.04
C HIS A 108 -9.81 11.78 0.84
N LEU A 109 -8.80 10.92 0.90
CA LEU A 109 -7.54 11.18 1.59
C LEU A 109 -6.83 12.41 1.00
N ARG A 110 -6.81 12.57 -0.33
CA ARG A 110 -6.27 13.76 -0.99
C ARG A 110 -7.00 15.04 -0.54
N SER A 111 -8.33 15.00 -0.43
CA SER A 111 -9.13 16.14 0.05
C SER A 111 -8.79 16.55 1.49
N MET A 112 -8.28 15.61 2.30
CA MET A 112 -7.79 15.86 3.66
C MET A 112 -6.29 16.26 3.70
N GLY A 113 -5.62 16.38 2.56
CA GLY A 113 -4.20 16.75 2.49
C GLY A 113 -3.22 15.59 2.73
N VAL A 114 -3.71 14.34 2.72
CA VAL A 114 -2.87 13.14 2.76
C VAL A 114 -2.19 12.97 1.39
N ARG A 115 -0.90 12.61 1.40
CA ARG A 115 -0.14 12.40 0.16
C ARG A 115 -0.62 11.13 -0.56
N ILE A 116 -0.92 11.21 -1.85
CA ILE A 116 -1.18 10.03 -2.67
C ILE A 116 0.09 9.64 -3.43
N VAL A 117 0.46 8.36 -3.36
CA VAL A 117 1.65 7.80 -3.98
C VAL A 117 1.24 6.63 -4.86
N TRP A 118 1.53 6.74 -6.15
CA TRP A 118 1.39 5.70 -7.17
C TRP A 118 2.75 5.03 -7.33
N LEU A 119 2.95 3.95 -6.59
CA LEU A 119 4.19 3.18 -6.56
C LEU A 119 4.09 2.03 -7.58
N ASN A 120 4.89 2.06 -8.64
CA ASN A 120 4.70 1.15 -9.77
C ASN A 120 6.00 0.51 -10.21
N TRP A 121 5.93 -0.72 -10.72
CA TRP A 121 7.04 -1.29 -11.47
C TRP A 121 7.37 -0.40 -12.68
N GLY A 122 8.66 -0.15 -12.89
CA GLY A 122 9.12 0.60 -14.05
C GLY A 122 10.61 0.39 -14.22
N LEU A 123 10.98 -0.56 -15.06
CA LEU A 123 12.38 -0.80 -15.40
C LEU A 123 12.83 0.13 -16.51
N ASP A 124 14.12 0.36 -16.61
CA ASP A 124 14.79 0.92 -17.77
C ASP A 124 16.06 0.13 -18.08
N GLU A 125 16.78 0.58 -19.10
CA GLU A 125 18.00 -0.07 -19.58
C GLU A 125 19.13 -0.14 -18.52
N ARG A 126 19.05 0.64 -17.44
CA ARG A 126 20.02 0.64 -16.34
C ARG A 126 19.55 -0.20 -15.14
N SER A 127 18.29 -0.61 -15.12
CA SER A 127 17.76 -1.40 -14.02
C SER A 127 18.45 -2.77 -13.95
N SER A 128 18.87 -3.16 -12.75
CA SER A 128 19.44 -4.48 -12.49
C SER A 128 18.47 -5.27 -11.62
N VAL A 129 17.91 -6.34 -12.17
CA VAL A 129 16.96 -7.22 -11.46
C VAL A 129 17.73 -8.39 -10.84
N PRO A 130 17.56 -8.67 -9.53
CA PRO A 130 18.19 -9.81 -8.88
C PRO A 130 17.81 -11.15 -9.55
N PRO A 131 18.75 -12.11 -9.69
CA PRO A 131 18.51 -13.37 -10.40
C PRO A 131 17.33 -14.18 -9.88
N ALA A 132 17.06 -14.17 -8.57
CA ALA A 132 15.92 -14.88 -7.98
C ALA A 132 14.58 -14.31 -8.48
N LEU A 133 14.47 -12.98 -8.50
CA LEU A 133 13.29 -12.25 -8.95
C LEU A 133 13.11 -12.40 -10.47
N GLU A 134 14.21 -12.33 -11.23
CA GLU A 134 14.18 -12.57 -12.68
C GLU A 134 13.71 -14.00 -13.00
N ARG A 135 14.22 -15.01 -12.27
CA ARG A 135 13.81 -16.40 -12.43
C ARG A 135 12.33 -16.58 -12.12
N GLU A 136 11.83 -16.01 -11.03
CA GLU A 136 10.42 -16.10 -10.65
C GLU A 136 9.51 -15.57 -11.76
N PHE A 137 9.75 -14.35 -12.24
CA PHE A 137 8.94 -13.76 -13.30
C PHE A 137 8.99 -14.57 -14.61
N LYS A 138 10.17 -15.08 -15.00
CA LYS A 138 10.30 -15.96 -16.18
C LYS A 138 9.49 -17.25 -16.04
N LEU A 139 9.46 -17.85 -14.86
CA LEU A 139 8.71 -19.09 -14.62
C LEU A 139 7.21 -18.85 -14.55
N THR A 140 6.77 -17.77 -13.90
CA THR A 140 5.36 -17.38 -13.85
C THR A 140 4.82 -17.09 -15.24
N ALA A 141 5.58 -16.38 -16.08
CA ALA A 141 5.22 -16.14 -17.48
C ALA A 141 5.10 -17.45 -18.28
N ARG A 142 6.04 -18.40 -18.11
CA ARG A 142 5.96 -19.72 -18.74
C ARG A 142 4.75 -20.53 -18.30
N ALA A 143 4.41 -20.51 -17.01
CA ALA A 143 3.26 -21.22 -16.48
C ALA A 143 1.94 -20.63 -17.01
N ALA A 144 1.83 -19.31 -17.09
CA ALA A 144 0.69 -18.61 -17.68
C ALA A 144 0.56 -18.89 -19.19
N GLY A 145 1.68 -18.91 -19.92
CA GLY A 145 1.72 -19.29 -21.33
C GLY A 145 1.33 -20.76 -21.58
N ALA A 146 1.72 -21.67 -20.68
CA ALA A 146 1.34 -23.08 -20.76
C ALA A 146 -0.15 -23.31 -20.45
N ALA A 147 -0.73 -22.52 -19.53
CA ALA A 147 -2.15 -22.62 -19.16
C ALA A 147 -3.11 -21.97 -20.17
N SER A 148 -2.61 -21.11 -21.07
CA SER A 148 -3.39 -20.41 -22.10
C SER A 148 -3.29 -21.05 -23.50
N ALA A 149 -2.61 -22.19 -23.64
CA ALA A 149 -2.39 -22.84 -24.92
C ALA A 149 -3.64 -23.58 -25.46
N GLY A 150 -4.41 -22.89 -26.33
CA GLY A 150 -4.99 -23.53 -27.52
C GLY A 150 -3.91 -23.78 -28.60
N PRO A 151 -4.21 -24.41 -29.75
CA PRO A 151 -3.21 -24.76 -30.76
C PRO A 151 -2.73 -23.50 -31.51
N GLY A 152 -1.74 -22.81 -30.96
CA GLY A 152 -1.05 -21.70 -31.59
C GLY A 152 -0.06 -21.03 -30.63
N PRO A 153 1.08 -20.47 -31.10
CA PRO A 153 2.02 -19.79 -30.24
C PRO A 153 1.45 -18.41 -29.85
N GLY A 154 0.88 -18.30 -28.64
CA GLY A 154 0.55 -17.01 -28.05
C GLY A 154 1.83 -16.24 -27.64
N PRO A 155 1.85 -14.90 -27.70
CA PRO A 155 3.07 -14.09 -27.52
C PRO A 155 3.70 -14.13 -26.12
N ALA A 156 3.13 -14.86 -25.16
CA ALA A 156 3.60 -14.94 -23.77
C ALA A 156 4.49 -16.16 -23.45
N ALA A 157 4.84 -17.01 -24.43
CA ALA A 157 5.61 -18.24 -24.20
C ALA A 157 7.06 -18.02 -23.72
N ALA A 158 7.56 -16.78 -23.75
CA ALA A 158 8.79 -16.40 -23.11
C ALA A 158 8.82 -14.89 -22.92
N ALA A 159 8.82 -14.39 -21.68
CA ALA A 159 9.93 -13.59 -21.18
C ALA A 159 9.62 -12.97 -19.82
N GLY A 160 10.66 -12.88 -18.99
CA GLY A 160 10.64 -12.10 -17.76
C GLY A 160 10.70 -10.61 -18.09
N PHE A 161 11.07 -9.81 -17.10
CA PHE A 161 11.26 -8.37 -17.23
C PHE A 161 11.92 -7.95 -18.56
N GLY A 162 11.34 -6.93 -19.21
CA GLY A 162 11.84 -6.40 -20.49
C GLY A 162 11.46 -7.17 -21.75
N ALA A 163 10.68 -8.25 -21.63
CA ALA A 163 10.03 -8.92 -22.76
C ALA A 163 9.34 -7.95 -23.71
N ASP A 164 9.51 -8.08 -25.03
CA ASP A 164 8.62 -7.38 -25.96
C ASP A 164 7.27 -8.12 -26.02
N LEU A 165 6.21 -7.49 -25.52
CA LEU A 165 4.84 -8.01 -25.54
C LEU A 165 4.06 -7.61 -26.80
N GLY A 166 4.75 -7.02 -27.79
CA GLY A 166 4.17 -6.50 -29.01
C GLY A 166 3.74 -5.03 -28.89
N PRO A 167 3.43 -4.38 -30.02
CA PRO A 167 3.26 -2.92 -30.10
C PRO A 167 2.11 -2.37 -29.26
N ALA A 168 1.10 -3.18 -28.93
CA ALA A 168 -0.02 -2.76 -28.10
C ALA A 168 0.33 -2.68 -26.61
N LEU A 169 1.37 -3.39 -26.17
CA LEU A 169 1.71 -3.58 -24.75
C LEU A 169 3.12 -3.10 -24.41
N GLY A 170 4.03 -3.11 -25.38
CA GLY A 170 5.42 -2.66 -25.23
C GLY A 170 6.29 -3.61 -24.42
N LYS A 171 7.43 -3.10 -23.94
CA LYS A 171 8.35 -3.88 -23.09
C LYS A 171 7.76 -4.14 -21.70
N LEU A 172 7.77 -5.39 -21.25
CA LEU A 172 7.16 -5.81 -19.98
C LEU A 172 7.77 -5.05 -18.79
N LEU A 173 6.90 -4.34 -18.08
CA LEU A 173 7.17 -3.53 -16.89
C LEU A 173 8.26 -2.47 -17.07
N TYR A 174 8.54 -2.05 -18.31
CA TYR A 174 9.44 -0.94 -18.59
C TYR A 174 8.71 0.40 -18.47
N LYS A 175 9.44 1.43 -18.01
CA LYS A 175 8.92 2.78 -17.82
C LYS A 175 8.27 3.26 -19.11
N ARG A 176 7.06 3.82 -18.98
CA ARG A 176 6.29 4.47 -20.07
C ARG A 176 5.73 3.51 -21.12
N GLU A 177 5.87 2.20 -20.93
CA GLU A 177 5.24 1.21 -21.80
C GLU A 177 3.76 1.03 -21.44
N PRO A 178 2.87 0.73 -22.40
CA PRO A 178 1.43 0.62 -22.14
C PRO A 178 1.05 -0.38 -21.03
N ASN A 179 1.76 -1.51 -20.93
CA ASN A 179 1.53 -2.48 -19.85
C ASN A 179 1.92 -1.95 -18.46
N SER A 180 2.81 -0.95 -18.39
CA SER A 180 3.28 -0.33 -17.16
C SER A 180 2.41 0.85 -16.69
N GLN A 181 1.46 1.30 -17.50
CA GLN A 181 0.50 2.32 -17.07
C GLN A 181 -0.45 1.76 -16.01
N LEU A 182 -1.01 2.63 -15.19
CA LEU A 182 -2.09 2.26 -14.28
C LEU A 182 -3.30 1.74 -15.07
N TYR A 183 -4.06 0.88 -14.43
CA TYR A 183 -5.23 0.27 -15.04
C TYR A 183 -6.39 1.26 -15.15
N GLY A 184 -6.87 1.46 -16.38
CA GLY A 184 -8.13 2.13 -16.69
C GLY A 184 -8.35 3.44 -15.93
N PRO A 185 -9.39 3.54 -15.08
CA PRO A 185 -9.74 4.79 -14.41
C PRO A 185 -8.68 5.27 -13.40
N LEU A 186 -7.78 4.41 -12.93
CA LEU A 186 -6.69 4.81 -12.04
C LEU A 186 -5.64 5.66 -12.77
N GLN A 187 -5.41 5.40 -14.06
CA GLN A 187 -4.52 6.23 -14.88
C GLN A 187 -5.07 7.65 -15.01
N ALA A 188 -6.35 7.78 -15.35
CA ALA A 188 -7.02 9.07 -15.44
C ALA A 188 -7.04 9.82 -14.09
N GLU A 189 -7.23 9.10 -12.99
CA GLU A 189 -7.17 9.66 -11.64
C GLU A 189 -5.78 10.24 -11.33
N TYR A 190 -4.70 9.52 -11.66
CA TYR A 190 -3.34 10.05 -11.49
C TYR A 190 -3.08 11.24 -12.40
N GLU A 191 -3.38 11.15 -13.71
CA GLU A 191 -3.08 12.21 -14.68
C GLU A 191 -3.75 13.53 -14.30
N GLY A 192 -5.03 13.48 -13.88
CA GLY A 192 -5.78 14.64 -13.41
C GLY A 192 -5.23 15.26 -12.12
N ASN A 193 -4.39 14.53 -11.37
CA ASN A 193 -3.83 14.97 -10.08
C ASN A 193 -2.29 14.95 -10.05
N SER A 194 -1.63 14.82 -11.20
CA SER A 194 -0.19 14.56 -11.31
C SER A 194 0.72 15.66 -10.74
N ALA A 195 0.19 16.88 -10.60
CA ALA A 195 0.88 17.99 -9.91
C ALA A 195 0.93 17.82 -8.38
N GLN A 196 0.04 17.02 -7.80
CA GLN A 196 -0.12 16.81 -6.36
C GLN A 196 0.26 15.38 -5.94
N ASP A 197 0.02 14.40 -6.79
CA ASP A 197 0.30 13.01 -6.50
C ASP A 197 1.74 12.64 -6.86
N TRP A 198 2.33 11.70 -6.13
CA TRP A 198 3.65 11.18 -6.45
C TRP A 198 3.55 9.98 -7.38
N TRP A 199 4.27 10.03 -8.49
CA TRP A 199 4.63 8.83 -9.24
C TRP A 199 5.99 8.35 -8.77
N VAL A 200 6.05 7.15 -8.21
CA VAL A 200 7.29 6.55 -7.72
C VAL A 200 7.50 5.22 -8.43
N VAL A 201 8.71 5.02 -8.92
CA VAL A 201 9.07 3.79 -9.61
C VAL A 201 9.83 2.87 -8.67
N LYS A 202 9.53 1.58 -8.72
CA LYS A 202 10.30 0.54 -8.07
C LYS A 202 10.81 -0.50 -9.07
N GLU A 203 11.95 -1.07 -8.70
CA GLU A 203 12.64 -2.10 -9.47
C GLU A 203 12.85 -3.37 -8.63
N ARG A 204 12.17 -3.44 -7.49
CA ARG A 204 12.11 -4.58 -6.58
C ARG A 204 10.66 -4.87 -6.22
N MET A 205 10.43 -6.00 -5.56
CA MET A 205 9.11 -6.37 -5.06
C MET A 205 8.57 -5.31 -4.10
N SER A 206 9.35 -5.01 -3.06
CA SER A 206 9.08 -3.91 -2.14
C SER A 206 9.40 -2.56 -2.77
N GLY A 207 8.61 -1.54 -2.44
CA GLY A 207 8.91 -0.15 -2.77
C GLY A 207 9.86 0.53 -1.79
N LEU A 208 10.13 -0.11 -0.66
CA LEU A 208 10.98 0.37 0.44
C LEU A 208 12.25 -0.49 0.56
N TRP A 209 12.72 -1.00 -0.57
CA TRP A 209 13.83 -1.93 -0.65
C TRP A 209 15.16 -1.23 -0.29
N GLY A 210 15.57 -1.30 0.98
CA GLY A 210 16.87 -0.81 1.46
C GLY A 210 17.10 0.71 1.34
N ASP A 211 18.32 1.13 1.70
CA ASP A 211 18.73 2.54 1.65
C ASP A 211 18.85 3.04 0.20
N GLY A 212 18.13 4.13 -0.11
CA GLY A 212 18.23 4.84 -1.39
C GLY A 212 17.06 4.65 -2.35
N GLY A 213 16.02 3.88 -1.99
CA GLY A 213 14.78 3.82 -2.76
C GLY A 213 14.06 5.17 -2.77
N GLU A 214 13.59 5.61 -3.95
CA GLU A 214 12.94 6.92 -4.13
C GLU A 214 11.76 7.12 -3.16
N LEU A 215 10.98 6.08 -2.90
CA LEU A 215 9.86 6.17 -1.94
C LEU A 215 10.35 6.51 -0.54
N ALA A 216 11.31 5.76 -0.01
CA ALA A 216 11.85 5.97 1.34
C ALA A 216 12.42 7.38 1.48
N SER A 217 13.24 7.81 0.52
CA SER A 217 13.83 9.16 0.52
C SER A 217 12.79 10.27 0.51
N ARG A 218 11.72 10.13 -0.29
CA ARG A 218 10.64 11.13 -0.34
C ARG A 218 9.79 11.13 0.93
N LEU A 219 9.45 9.96 1.46
CA LEU A 219 8.70 9.84 2.72
C LEU A 219 9.47 10.48 3.87
N ASP A 220 10.78 10.25 3.97
CA ASP A 220 11.63 10.86 4.98
C ASP A 220 11.78 12.36 4.81
N ALA A 221 12.00 12.84 3.58
CA ALA A 221 12.12 14.26 3.29
C ALA A 221 10.84 15.05 3.65
N GLU A 222 9.66 14.46 3.49
CA GLU A 222 8.38 15.09 3.89
C GLU A 222 7.88 14.69 5.29
N GLY A 223 8.64 13.89 6.04
CA GLY A 223 8.26 13.45 7.39
C GLY A 223 6.98 12.61 7.43
N ARG A 224 6.70 11.86 6.36
CA ARG A 224 5.55 10.94 6.31
C ARG A 224 5.90 9.67 7.10
N ARG A 225 5.03 9.29 8.03
CA ARG A 225 5.24 8.18 8.97
C ARG A 225 4.09 7.19 8.99
N THR A 226 2.86 7.63 8.71
CA THR A 226 1.70 6.76 8.65
C THR A 226 1.36 6.42 7.20
N LEU A 227 1.35 5.14 6.86
CA LEU A 227 1.15 4.65 5.49
C LEU A 227 -0.12 3.81 5.39
N PHE A 228 -1.06 4.24 4.54
CA PHE A 228 -2.19 3.43 4.11
C PHE A 228 -1.78 2.65 2.85
N PHE A 229 -2.05 1.34 2.82
CA PHE A 229 -1.72 0.48 1.69
C PHE A 229 -2.96 -0.04 0.97
N ALA A 230 -2.91 0.06 -0.36
CA ALA A 230 -3.89 -0.48 -1.31
C ALA A 230 -3.15 -1.03 -2.55
N ARG A 231 -3.42 -2.25 -3.02
CA ARG A 231 -2.61 -2.89 -4.08
C ARG A 231 -3.08 -4.29 -4.51
N VAL A 232 -2.52 -4.74 -5.65
CA VAL A 232 -2.31 -6.16 -5.99
C VAL A 232 -0.83 -6.49 -6.25
N ASN A 233 -0.30 -7.70 -6.02
CA ASN A 233 -0.85 -8.86 -5.32
C ASN A 233 -0.55 -8.81 -3.81
N ALA A 234 -1.52 -9.21 -2.98
CA ALA A 234 -1.42 -9.21 -1.52
C ALA A 234 -0.18 -9.96 -1.00
N ASP A 235 0.03 -11.20 -1.41
CA ASP A 235 1.07 -12.10 -0.88
C ASP A 235 2.45 -11.92 -1.50
N GLN A 236 2.55 -11.09 -2.54
CA GLN A 236 3.81 -10.80 -3.20
C GLN A 236 4.29 -9.41 -2.78
N SER A 237 3.97 -8.43 -3.61
CA SER A 237 4.59 -7.16 -3.46
C SER A 237 3.96 -6.38 -2.28
N VAL A 238 2.66 -6.57 -1.94
CA VAL A 238 2.06 -5.93 -0.73
C VAL A 238 2.78 -6.41 0.52
N SER A 239 2.86 -7.72 0.75
CA SER A 239 3.50 -8.29 1.93
C SER A 239 4.93 -7.79 2.07
N SER A 240 5.72 -7.79 0.99
CA SER A 240 7.10 -7.29 1.04
C SER A 240 7.20 -5.81 1.41
N THR A 241 6.40 -4.92 0.80
CA THR A 241 6.44 -3.49 1.15
C THR A 241 5.92 -3.24 2.57
N ILE A 242 4.89 -3.97 3.02
CA ILE A 242 4.34 -3.85 4.38
C ILE A 242 5.37 -4.28 5.41
N VAL A 243 6.04 -5.42 5.20
CA VAL A 243 7.07 -5.94 6.11
C VAL A 243 8.24 -4.96 6.18
N ASP A 244 8.70 -4.43 5.04
CA ASP A 244 9.76 -3.42 5.03
C ASP A 244 9.31 -2.11 5.70
N ALA A 245 8.08 -1.66 5.46
CA ALA A 245 7.53 -0.47 6.12
C ALA A 245 7.51 -0.63 7.64
N PHE A 246 7.04 -1.78 8.13
CA PHE A 246 7.07 -2.11 9.55
C PHE A 246 8.50 -2.15 10.10
N ALA A 247 9.42 -2.83 9.41
CA ALA A 247 10.82 -2.94 9.82
C ALA A 247 11.53 -1.59 9.87
N LEU A 248 11.16 -0.65 8.99
CA LEU A 248 11.67 0.72 8.95
C LEU A 248 10.96 1.65 9.95
N GLY A 249 9.95 1.18 10.68
CA GLY A 249 9.27 1.92 11.75
C GLY A 249 8.14 2.84 11.28
N TYR A 250 7.56 2.61 10.09
CA TYR A 250 6.33 3.28 9.67
C TYR A 250 5.11 2.71 10.40
N ASP A 251 4.09 3.55 10.60
CA ASP A 251 2.77 3.08 11.07
C ASP A 251 1.99 2.54 9.87
N VAL A 252 1.66 1.26 9.87
CA VAL A 252 1.08 0.59 8.70
C VAL A 252 -0.42 0.38 8.86
N LEU A 253 -1.20 0.84 7.88
CA LEU A 253 -2.62 0.58 7.75
C LEU A 253 -2.91 -0.17 6.45
N ALA A 254 -3.49 -1.36 6.55
CA ALA A 254 -3.97 -2.12 5.40
C ALA A 254 -5.45 -1.84 5.14
N LEU A 255 -5.77 -1.46 3.90
CA LEU A 255 -7.14 -1.29 3.42
C LEU A 255 -7.61 -2.62 2.83
N SER A 256 -8.33 -3.40 3.64
CA SER A 256 -8.60 -4.82 3.38
C SER A 256 -9.35 -5.07 2.06
N ASP A 257 -10.26 -4.17 1.68
CA ASP A 257 -11.04 -4.19 0.44
C ASP A 257 -10.35 -3.54 -0.76
N CYS A 258 -9.24 -2.82 -0.53
CA CYS A 258 -8.34 -2.30 -1.56
C CYS A 258 -7.14 -3.22 -1.80
N ILE A 259 -7.13 -4.45 -1.24
CA ILE A 259 -6.05 -5.42 -1.40
C ILE A 259 -6.59 -6.73 -2.01
N GLY A 260 -6.03 -7.14 -3.14
CA GLY A 260 -6.42 -8.34 -3.88
C GLY A 260 -5.25 -9.31 -4.12
N THR A 261 -5.54 -10.59 -4.31
CA THR A 261 -4.55 -11.59 -4.72
C THR A 261 -5.08 -12.52 -5.80
N THR A 262 -4.19 -12.97 -6.69
CA THR A 262 -4.43 -14.10 -7.60
C THR A 262 -4.09 -15.45 -6.98
N SER A 263 -3.39 -15.46 -5.84
CA SER A 263 -2.94 -16.68 -5.19
C SER A 263 -4.11 -17.46 -4.60
N PRO A 264 -4.10 -18.80 -4.71
CA PRO A 264 -5.19 -19.63 -4.23
C PRO A 264 -5.26 -19.67 -2.70
N GLY A 265 -6.41 -20.11 -2.19
CA GLY A 265 -6.59 -20.39 -0.76
C GLY A 265 -6.61 -19.12 0.10
N LYS A 266 -5.85 -19.14 1.19
CA LYS A 266 -5.90 -18.15 2.29
C LYS A 266 -4.74 -17.15 2.28
N ALA A 267 -4.13 -16.91 1.12
CA ALA A 267 -2.96 -16.05 0.99
C ALA A 267 -3.22 -14.62 1.51
N LYS A 268 -4.35 -14.01 1.13
CA LYS A 268 -4.78 -12.70 1.66
C LYS A 268 -5.11 -12.77 3.16
N ASP A 269 -5.82 -13.80 3.61
CA ASP A 269 -6.23 -13.94 5.01
C ASP A 269 -5.02 -13.98 5.96
N GLN A 270 -3.95 -14.66 5.56
CA GLN A 270 -2.72 -14.73 6.35
C GLN A 270 -2.08 -13.35 6.53
N ILE A 271 -2.12 -12.50 5.51
CA ILE A 271 -1.56 -11.15 5.57
C ILE A 271 -2.43 -10.25 6.41
N MET A 272 -3.75 -10.33 6.26
CA MET A 272 -4.68 -9.61 7.14
C MET A 272 -4.53 -10.05 8.59
N PHE A 273 -4.28 -11.34 8.83
CA PHE A 273 -3.97 -11.87 10.14
C PHE A 273 -2.67 -11.24 10.68
N ASN A 274 -1.56 -11.30 9.97
CA ASN A 274 -0.30 -10.70 10.42
C ASN A 274 -0.40 -9.17 10.59
N MET A 275 -1.15 -8.49 9.72
CA MET A 275 -1.43 -7.05 9.85
C MET A 275 -2.09 -6.75 11.18
N LEU A 276 -3.17 -7.45 11.51
CA LEU A 276 -3.94 -7.24 12.75
C LEU A 276 -3.15 -7.64 14.00
N HIS A 277 -2.29 -8.65 13.91
CA HIS A 277 -1.63 -9.23 15.07
C HIS A 277 -0.18 -8.80 15.25
N GLU A 278 0.47 -8.18 14.27
CA GLU A 278 1.92 -7.89 14.31
C GLU A 278 2.27 -6.54 13.66
N TYR A 279 1.92 -6.34 12.39
CA TYR A 279 2.51 -5.25 11.60
C TYR A 279 1.83 -3.89 11.74
N GLY A 280 0.55 -3.84 12.14
CA GLY A 280 -0.14 -2.57 12.28
C GLY A 280 -1.65 -2.71 12.42
N PHE A 281 -2.39 -2.08 11.51
CA PHE A 281 -3.83 -1.95 11.58
C PHE A 281 -4.53 -2.38 10.30
N VAL A 282 -5.78 -2.82 10.43
CA VAL A 282 -6.65 -3.17 9.31
C VAL A 282 -7.90 -2.31 9.38
N THR A 283 -8.32 -1.77 8.24
CA THR A 283 -9.58 -1.03 8.04
C THR A 283 -10.08 -1.26 6.61
N ASP A 284 -11.07 -0.51 6.17
CA ASP A 284 -11.67 -0.61 4.83
C ASP A 284 -11.92 0.78 4.21
N SER A 285 -12.21 0.78 2.91
CA SER A 285 -12.41 2.01 2.15
C SER A 285 -13.61 2.84 2.62
N GLU A 286 -14.68 2.19 3.06
CA GLU A 286 -15.90 2.86 3.54
C GLU A 286 -15.63 3.61 4.85
N THR A 287 -14.94 2.96 5.79
CA THR A 287 -14.54 3.57 7.07
C THR A 287 -13.64 4.77 6.83
N VAL A 288 -12.69 4.67 5.89
CA VAL A 288 -11.84 5.80 5.51
C VAL A 288 -12.65 6.92 4.87
N ALA A 289 -13.56 6.61 3.94
CA ALA A 289 -14.41 7.62 3.27
C ALA A 289 -15.36 8.35 4.26
N GLY A 290 -15.69 7.71 5.38
CA GLY A 290 -16.52 8.31 6.44
C GLY A 290 -15.79 9.28 7.37
N THR A 291 -14.46 9.43 7.27
CA THR A 291 -13.70 10.30 8.18
C THR A 291 -13.81 11.77 7.80
N LYS A 292 -13.51 12.65 8.75
CA LYS A 292 -13.36 14.08 8.53
C LYS A 292 -12.15 14.58 9.29
N LEU A 293 -11.45 15.57 8.72
CA LEU A 293 -10.50 16.36 9.50
C LEU A 293 -11.24 17.04 10.64
N ALA A 294 -10.57 17.08 11.79
CA ALA A 294 -10.93 17.95 12.88
C ALA A 294 -10.65 19.40 12.53
#